data_AF-A0A0F9A6D5-F1
#
_entry.id   AF-A0A0F9A6D5-F1
#
_cell.length_a   1.000
_cell.length_b   1.000
_cell.length_c   1.000
_cell.angle_alpha   90.00
_cell.angle_beta   90.00
_cell.angle_gamma   90.00
#
_symmetry.space_group_name_H-M   'P 1'
#
loop_
_entity.id
_entity.type
_entity.pdbx_description
1 polymer ?
#
loop_
_entity_poly.entity_id
_entity_poly.type
_entity_poly.pdbx_seq_one_letter_code
_entity_poly.pdbx_strand_id
1 'polypeptide(L)'
;MTIAKSVHPNYVALSTDWDKYRLTMDGGDAYIETYMVRFSTREGNIDFMNRKSISPIPGFATAALIDVKNAIFQRMDDIRRLNGSISYQEVMSGLRGGVDLAYSTMNHFIGREVLPELIFLGKVGIYVDMPTLPDKQTKVDANQVHPYLYAFKAEQIRNWVYTPGKEGLEFDKLLLQETHENFDTDGLP
;
A
#
# COMPACT_ATOMS: atom_id res chain seq x y z
N MET A 1 -11.54 26.82 0.74
CA MET A 1 -10.57 25.70 0.77
C MET A 1 -11.36 24.42 0.62
N THR A 2 -11.11 23.61 -0.42
CA THR A 2 -11.84 22.36 -0.67
C THR A 2 -11.24 21.25 0.19
N ILE A 3 -12.04 20.54 0.98
CA ILE A 3 -11.57 19.45 1.87
C ILE A 3 -10.73 18.44 1.09
N ALA A 4 -11.12 18.14 -0.16
CA ALA A 4 -10.42 17.23 -1.07
C ALA A 4 -8.94 17.60 -1.37
N LYS A 5 -8.53 18.86 -1.15
CA LYS A 5 -7.14 19.31 -1.33
C LYS A 5 -6.37 19.47 -0.01
N SER A 6 -7.01 19.15 1.11
CA SER A 6 -6.39 19.27 2.43
C SER A 6 -5.26 18.26 2.60
N VAL A 7 -4.16 18.69 3.21
CA VAL A 7 -3.01 17.84 3.53
C VAL A 7 -2.54 18.12 4.95
N HIS A 8 -1.99 17.09 5.60
CA HIS A 8 -1.32 17.28 6.88
C HIS A 8 -0.11 18.23 6.69
N PRO A 9 0.25 19.09 7.66
CA PRO A 9 1.38 20.01 7.53
C PRO A 9 2.69 19.33 7.12
N ASN A 10 2.91 18.10 7.61
CA ASN A 10 4.12 17.32 7.31
C ASN A 10 4.00 16.51 6.00
N TYR A 11 2.83 16.46 5.36
CA TYR A 11 2.58 15.59 4.22
C TYR A 11 3.56 15.86 3.07
N VAL A 12 3.79 17.14 2.72
CA VAL A 12 4.65 17.51 1.59
C VAL A 12 6.12 17.12 1.80
N ALA A 13 6.61 17.30 3.04
CA ALA A 13 7.96 16.87 3.39
C ALA A 13 8.08 15.34 3.29
N LEU A 14 7.11 14.63 3.88
CA LEU A 14 7.07 13.17 3.85
C LEU A 14 6.88 12.60 2.45
N SER A 15 6.07 13.23 1.59
CA SER A 15 5.82 12.75 0.23
C SER A 15 7.07 12.82 -0.63
N THR A 16 7.90 13.84 -0.44
CA THR A 16 9.20 13.94 -1.12
C THR A 16 10.11 12.77 -0.75
N ASP A 17 10.10 12.36 0.52
CA ASP A 17 10.84 11.18 0.97
C ASP A 17 10.24 9.90 0.39
N TRP A 18 8.91 9.72 0.44
CA TRP A 18 8.23 8.55 -0.11
C TRP A 18 8.52 8.37 -1.60
N ASP A 19 8.41 9.44 -2.39
CA ASP A 19 8.71 9.44 -3.82
C ASP A 19 10.16 9.02 -4.07
N LYS A 20 11.10 9.53 -3.27
CA LYS A 20 12.51 9.14 -3.34
C LYS A 20 12.70 7.66 -3.06
N TYR A 21 12.05 7.12 -2.03
CA TYR A 21 12.12 5.69 -1.69
C TYR A 21 11.55 4.83 -2.81
N ARG A 22 10.40 5.20 -3.39
CA ARG A 22 9.79 4.50 -4.54
C ARG A 22 10.71 4.48 -5.75
N LEU A 23 11.23 5.64 -6.15
CA LEU A 23 12.14 5.74 -7.28
C LEU A 23 13.45 4.98 -7.02
N THR A 24 13.92 4.94 -5.76
CA THR A 24 15.11 4.13 -5.39
C THR A 24 14.82 2.63 -5.51
N MET A 25 13.61 2.23 -5.13
CA MET A 25 13.14 0.85 -5.21
C MET A 25 12.98 0.40 -6.67
N ASP A 26 12.31 1.20 -7.49
CA ASP A 26 12.08 0.89 -8.90
C ASP A 26 13.38 1.01 -9.72
N GLY A 27 14.24 1.95 -9.34
CA GLY A 27 15.45 2.28 -10.06
C GLY A 27 15.16 2.87 -11.45
N GLY A 28 16.13 2.72 -12.36
CA GLY A 28 15.98 3.10 -13.76
C GLY A 28 15.96 4.61 -14.01
N ASP A 29 15.45 4.97 -15.18
CA ASP A 29 15.58 6.33 -15.74
C ASP A 29 14.84 7.37 -14.90
N ALA A 30 13.68 7.04 -14.33
CA ALA A 30 12.88 8.00 -13.55
C ALA A 30 13.66 8.52 -12.31
N TYR A 31 14.45 7.67 -11.65
CA TYR A 31 15.30 8.10 -10.55
C TYR A 31 16.42 9.02 -11.03
N ILE A 32 17.07 8.67 -12.15
CA ILE A 32 18.15 9.47 -12.76
C ILE A 32 17.62 10.84 -13.16
N GLU A 33 16.47 10.88 -13.83
CA GLU A 33 15.81 12.10 -14.27
C GLU A 33 15.55 13.07 -13.10
N THR A 34 15.18 12.52 -11.95
CA THR A 34 14.79 13.29 -10.76
C THR A 34 16.00 13.73 -9.92
N TYR A 35 16.99 12.85 -9.71
CA TYR A 35 18.03 13.05 -8.70
C TYR A 35 19.45 13.21 -9.24
N MET A 36 19.69 12.97 -10.53
CA MET A 36 21.04 13.15 -11.08
C MET A 36 21.38 14.64 -11.19
N VAL A 37 22.42 15.04 -10.47
CA VAL A 37 22.94 16.40 -10.51
C VAL A 37 24.23 16.49 -11.33
N ARG A 38 24.53 17.70 -11.78
CA ARG A 38 25.82 17.99 -12.40
C ARG A 38 26.94 17.86 -11.38
N PHE A 39 28.08 17.34 -11.80
CA PHE A 39 29.25 17.17 -10.94
C PHE A 39 29.82 18.51 -10.49
N SER A 40 29.81 19.51 -11.36
CA SER A 40 30.31 20.85 -11.05
C SER A 40 29.77 21.87 -12.04
N THR A 41 30.06 23.15 -11.77
CA THR A 41 29.81 24.26 -12.69
C THR A 41 30.62 24.18 -14.00
N ARG A 42 31.63 23.31 -14.07
CA ARG A 42 32.47 23.10 -15.26
C ARG A 42 31.93 22.02 -16.20
N GLU A 43 30.95 21.22 -15.77
CA GLU A 43 30.34 20.19 -16.61
C GLU A 43 29.38 20.84 -17.62
N GLY A 44 29.66 20.67 -18.90
CA GLY A 44 28.80 21.15 -19.98
C GLY A 44 27.47 20.40 -20.04
N ASN A 45 26.45 21.03 -20.62
CA ASN A 45 25.13 20.40 -20.77
C ASN A 45 25.19 19.08 -21.58
N ILE A 46 26.01 19.05 -22.63
CA ILE A 46 26.16 17.88 -23.52
C ILE A 46 26.79 16.73 -22.74
N ASP A 47 27.87 17.01 -22.00
CA ASP A 47 28.56 16.00 -21.18
C ASP A 47 27.64 15.44 -20.09
N PHE A 48 26.85 16.32 -19.44
CA PHE A 48 25.86 15.92 -18.46
C PHE A 48 24.80 14.96 -19.05
N MET A 49 24.24 15.31 -20.22
CA MET A 49 23.22 14.47 -20.88
C MET A 49 23.80 13.13 -21.34
N ASN A 50 25.02 13.13 -21.89
CA ASN A 50 25.71 11.90 -22.26
C ASN A 50 25.92 11.01 -21.02
N ARG A 51 26.41 11.58 -19.91
CA ARG A 51 26.59 10.86 -18.65
C ARG A 51 25.27 10.29 -18.14
N LYS A 52 24.20 11.08 -18.21
CA LYS A 52 22.85 10.67 -17.82
C LYS A 52 22.40 9.42 -18.58
N SER A 53 22.58 9.39 -19.89
CA SER A 53 22.19 8.26 -20.74
C SER A 53 22.97 6.96 -20.51
N ILE A 54 24.19 7.04 -19.97
CA ILE A 54 25.07 5.86 -19.80
C ILE A 54 25.20 5.40 -18.35
N SER A 55 24.50 6.04 -17.40
CA SER A 55 24.59 5.72 -15.98
C SER A 55 23.46 4.79 -15.57
N PRO A 56 23.64 3.46 -15.54
CA PRO A 56 22.58 2.57 -15.08
C PRO A 56 22.33 2.77 -13.58
N ILE A 57 21.07 2.85 -13.17
CA ILE A 57 20.66 2.76 -11.77
C ILE A 57 19.86 1.49 -11.55
N PRO A 58 20.54 0.38 -11.24
CA PRO A 58 19.88 -0.86 -10.84
C PRO A 58 19.24 -0.71 -9.44
N GLY A 59 18.05 -1.29 -9.27
CA GLY A 59 17.37 -1.40 -7.97
C GLY A 59 18.05 -2.41 -7.03
N PHE A 60 19.36 -2.28 -6.77
CA PHE A 60 20.12 -3.25 -5.96
C PHE A 60 19.55 -3.42 -4.54
N ALA A 61 19.09 -2.33 -3.92
CA ALA A 61 18.47 -2.39 -2.60
C ALA A 61 17.17 -3.20 -2.61
N THR A 62 16.45 -3.22 -3.73
CA THR A 62 15.18 -3.91 -3.89
C THR A 62 15.34 -5.41 -3.86
N ALA A 63 16.41 -5.96 -4.45
CA ALA A 63 16.68 -7.40 -4.41
C ALA A 63 16.80 -7.91 -2.96
N ALA A 64 17.60 -7.22 -2.13
CA ALA A 64 17.78 -7.60 -0.73
C ALA A 64 16.47 -7.48 0.08
N LEU A 65 15.67 -6.45 -0.17
CA LEU A 65 14.37 -6.27 0.49
C LEU A 65 13.35 -7.33 0.04
N ILE A 66 13.38 -7.74 -1.23
CA ILE A 66 12.57 -8.86 -1.75
C ILE A 66 12.96 -10.17 -1.05
N ASP A 67 14.25 -10.42 -0.82
CA ASP A 67 14.70 -11.63 -0.12
C ASP A 67 14.18 -11.66 1.33
N VAL A 68 14.26 -10.52 2.04
CA VAL A 68 13.68 -10.38 3.40
C VAL A 68 12.17 -10.61 3.37
N LYS A 69 11.46 -9.98 2.42
CA LYS A 69 10.02 -10.15 2.24
C LYS A 69 9.67 -11.62 2.03
N ASN A 70 10.38 -12.30 1.15
CA ASN A 70 10.13 -13.71 0.82
C ASN A 70 10.44 -14.61 2.02
N ALA A 71 11.51 -14.35 2.77
CA ALA A 71 11.85 -15.11 3.97
C ALA A 71 10.78 -14.99 5.07
N ILE A 72 10.21 -13.79 5.27
CA ILE A 72 9.08 -13.57 6.19
C ILE A 72 7.84 -14.29 5.65
N PHE A 73 7.51 -14.07 4.37
CA PHE A 73 6.29 -14.60 3.77
C PHE A 73 6.25 -16.13 3.76
N GLN A 74 7.38 -16.80 3.49
CA GLN A 74 7.49 -18.26 3.55
C GLN A 74 7.16 -18.82 4.94
N ARG A 75 7.48 -18.10 6.01
CA ARG A 75 7.16 -18.52 7.38
C ARG A 75 5.71 -18.22 7.78
N MET A 76 4.98 -17.44 6.99
CA MET A 76 3.59 -17.14 7.30
C MET A 76 2.66 -18.35 7.13
N ASP A 77 3.07 -19.38 6.38
CA ASP A 77 2.26 -20.60 6.23
C ASP A 77 2.03 -21.32 7.57
N ASP A 78 2.98 -21.20 8.50
CA ASP A 78 2.88 -21.74 9.86
C ASP A 78 1.91 -20.92 10.75
N ILE A 79 1.54 -19.71 10.34
CA ILE A 79 0.67 -18.83 11.11
C ILE A 79 -0.78 -19.18 10.82
N ARG A 80 -1.46 -19.71 11.85
CA ARG A 80 -2.89 -20.05 11.80
C ARG A 80 -3.66 -19.29 12.88
N ARG A 81 -4.86 -18.83 12.51
CA ARG A 81 -5.82 -18.25 13.46
C ARG A 81 -6.75 -19.38 13.93
N LEU A 82 -6.69 -19.77 15.20
CA LEU A 82 -7.39 -20.98 15.67
C LEU A 82 -8.80 -20.74 16.25
N ASN A 83 -9.12 -19.50 16.61
CA ASN A 83 -10.37 -19.15 17.29
C ASN A 83 -11.31 -18.31 16.39
N GLY A 84 -12.58 -18.24 16.75
CA GLY A 84 -13.60 -17.45 16.04
C GLY A 84 -14.77 -18.30 15.56
N SER A 85 -15.72 -17.66 14.85
CA SER A 85 -16.83 -18.37 14.21
C SER A 85 -16.34 -19.17 13.00
N ILE A 86 -17.14 -20.15 12.57
CA ILE A 86 -16.87 -20.91 11.34
C ILE A 86 -16.77 -19.96 10.15
N SER A 87 -17.69 -18.99 10.04
CA SER A 87 -17.66 -17.97 8.97
C SER A 87 -16.37 -17.15 8.96
N TYR A 88 -15.85 -16.79 10.14
CA TYR A 88 -14.59 -16.08 10.25
C TYR A 88 -13.43 -16.93 9.73
N GLN A 89 -13.36 -18.20 10.13
CA GLN A 89 -12.32 -19.14 9.71
C GLN A 89 -12.35 -19.39 8.18
N GLU A 90 -13.55 -19.52 7.61
CA GLU A 90 -13.75 -19.61 6.16
C GLU A 90 -13.18 -18.37 5.45
N VAL A 91 -13.52 -17.17 5.90
CA VAL A 91 -13.01 -15.92 5.30
C VAL A 91 -11.48 -15.82 5.44
N MET A 92 -10.92 -16.14 6.61
CA MET A 92 -9.47 -16.11 6.82
C MET A 92 -8.71 -17.10 5.92
N SER A 93 -9.35 -18.19 5.51
CA SER A 93 -8.79 -19.20 4.60
C SER A 93 -9.07 -18.93 3.12
N GLY A 94 -9.59 -17.75 2.77
CA GLY A 94 -9.86 -17.36 1.38
C GLY A 94 -11.20 -17.86 0.83
N LEU A 95 -11.99 -18.58 1.64
CA LEU A 95 -13.34 -18.98 1.26
C LEU A 95 -14.30 -17.79 1.38
N ARG A 96 -15.48 -17.91 0.76
CA ARG A 96 -16.54 -16.91 0.80
C ARG A 96 -16.14 -15.52 0.29
N GLY A 97 -15.16 -15.45 -0.61
CA GLY A 97 -14.60 -14.19 -1.10
C GLY A 97 -13.32 -13.77 -0.37
N GLY A 98 -12.90 -14.48 0.69
CA GLY A 98 -11.65 -14.19 1.37
C GLY A 98 -11.67 -12.87 2.13
N VAL A 99 -10.51 -12.45 2.64
CA VAL A 99 -10.41 -11.27 3.51
C VAL A 99 -10.60 -9.94 2.78
N ASP A 100 -10.49 -9.95 1.44
CA ASP A 100 -10.45 -8.78 0.56
C ASP A 100 -11.52 -8.83 -0.55
N LEU A 101 -12.47 -9.77 -0.49
CA LEU A 101 -13.44 -10.07 -1.55
C LEU A 101 -12.81 -10.56 -2.88
N ALA A 102 -11.52 -10.88 -2.90
CA ALA A 102 -10.79 -11.43 -4.04
C ALA A 102 -10.25 -12.85 -3.78
N TYR A 103 -10.87 -13.57 -2.85
CA TYR A 103 -10.51 -14.93 -2.41
C TYR A 103 -9.12 -15.04 -1.77
N SER A 104 -8.53 -13.92 -1.32
CA SER A 104 -7.26 -13.97 -0.60
C SER A 104 -7.44 -14.55 0.80
N THR A 105 -6.50 -15.41 1.19
CA THR A 105 -6.32 -15.77 2.60
C THR A 105 -5.74 -14.57 3.36
N MET A 106 -5.89 -14.54 4.69
CA MET A 106 -5.27 -13.49 5.51
C MET A 106 -3.75 -13.42 5.32
N ASN A 107 -3.09 -14.58 5.24
CA ASN A 107 -1.64 -14.63 5.06
C ASN A 107 -1.24 -14.14 3.66
N HIS A 108 -2.04 -14.46 2.64
CA HIS A 108 -1.83 -13.97 1.28
C HIS A 108 -1.95 -12.44 1.22
N PHE A 109 -3.03 -11.89 1.78
CA PHE A 109 -3.27 -10.45 1.84
C PHE A 109 -2.11 -9.72 2.55
N ILE A 110 -1.69 -10.20 3.73
CA ILE A 110 -0.57 -9.57 4.43
C ILE A 110 0.73 -9.69 3.61
N GLY A 111 1.03 -10.85 3.04
CA GLY A 111 2.28 -11.07 2.30
C GLY A 111 2.38 -10.28 0.99
N ARG A 112 1.25 -10.02 0.33
CA ARG A 112 1.20 -9.32 -0.96
C ARG A 112 0.88 -7.83 -0.88
N GLU A 113 -0.01 -7.42 0.01
CA GLU A 113 -0.49 -6.04 0.07
C GLU A 113 0.19 -5.25 1.20
N VAL A 114 0.35 -5.87 2.37
CA VAL A 114 0.80 -5.17 3.59
C VAL A 114 2.33 -5.18 3.72
N LEU A 115 2.95 -6.34 3.58
CA LEU A 115 4.36 -6.55 3.84
C LEU A 115 5.28 -5.78 2.87
N PRO A 116 5.00 -5.68 1.56
CA PRO A 116 5.83 -4.86 0.68
C PRO A 116 5.84 -3.40 1.12
N GLU A 117 4.67 -2.81 1.39
CA GLU A 117 4.55 -1.42 1.82
C GLU A 117 5.28 -1.17 3.16
N LEU A 118 5.18 -2.09 4.11
CA LEU A 118 5.92 -1.99 5.38
C LEU A 118 7.43 -2.12 5.22
N ILE A 119 7.93 -3.02 4.38
CA ILE A 119 9.37 -3.22 4.20
C ILE A 119 10.00 -2.03 3.46
N PHE A 120 9.30 -1.46 2.47
CA PHE A 120 9.84 -0.40 1.63
C PHE A 120 9.64 1.01 2.21
N LEU A 121 8.43 1.34 2.66
CA LEU A 121 8.10 2.68 3.16
C LEU A 121 7.92 2.75 4.68
N GLY A 122 7.87 1.61 5.37
CA GLY A 122 7.65 1.57 6.81
C GLY A 122 6.23 1.94 7.23
N LYS A 123 5.29 2.08 6.27
CA LYS A 123 3.93 2.55 6.54
C LYS A 123 2.94 1.97 5.54
N VAL A 124 1.82 1.47 6.06
CA VAL A 124 0.64 1.06 5.30
C VAL A 124 -0.59 1.27 6.19
N GLY A 125 -1.69 1.72 5.58
CA GLY A 125 -3.00 1.76 6.23
C GLY A 125 -3.80 0.53 5.84
N ILE A 126 -4.54 -0.05 6.79
CA ILE A 126 -5.51 -1.12 6.51
C ILE A 126 -6.88 -0.60 6.90
N TYR A 127 -7.81 -0.60 5.96
CA TYR A 127 -9.18 -0.23 6.20
C TYR A 127 -10.04 -1.49 6.32
N VAL A 128 -10.94 -1.51 7.29
CA VAL A 128 -11.93 -2.58 7.47
C VAL A 128 -13.30 -2.03 7.15
N ASP A 129 -13.94 -2.61 6.17
CA ASP A 129 -15.26 -2.17 5.69
C ASP A 129 -16.25 -3.34 5.72
N MET A 130 -17.54 -3.04 5.60
CA MET A 130 -18.62 -4.01 5.64
C MET A 130 -19.71 -3.60 4.64
N PRO A 131 -20.18 -4.51 3.77
CA PRO A 131 -21.29 -4.20 2.89
C PRO A 131 -22.53 -3.81 3.68
N THR A 132 -23.29 -2.84 3.19
CA THR A 132 -24.55 -2.43 3.81
C THR A 132 -25.54 -3.59 3.86
N LEU A 133 -26.09 -3.86 5.05
CA LEU A 133 -27.12 -4.87 5.25
C LEU A 133 -28.49 -4.29 4.86
N PRO A 134 -29.28 -4.96 4.00
CA PRO A 134 -30.67 -4.58 3.73
C PRO A 134 -31.55 -4.58 4.99
N ASP A 135 -32.46 -3.60 5.10
CA ASP A 135 -33.32 -3.36 6.28
C ASP A 135 -34.22 -4.54 6.71
N LYS A 136 -34.41 -5.56 5.85
CA LYS A 136 -35.25 -6.74 6.10
C LYS A 136 -34.54 -8.06 5.86
N GLN A 137 -33.24 -8.14 6.14
CA GLN A 137 -32.52 -9.40 6.01
C GLN A 137 -32.99 -10.46 7.00
N THR A 138 -33.09 -11.69 6.50
CA THR A 138 -33.15 -12.87 7.36
C THR A 138 -31.77 -13.15 7.95
N LYS A 139 -31.71 -13.96 9.02
CA LYS A 139 -30.43 -14.43 9.57
C LYS A 139 -29.55 -15.15 8.55
N VAL A 140 -30.15 -15.72 7.50
CA VAL A 140 -29.42 -16.41 6.43
C VAL A 140 -28.68 -15.40 5.56
N ASP A 141 -29.33 -14.30 5.20
CA ASP A 141 -28.76 -13.27 4.34
C ASP A 141 -27.60 -12.53 5.05
N ALA A 142 -27.77 -12.24 6.35
CA ALA A 142 -26.72 -11.63 7.17
C ALA A 142 -25.50 -12.56 7.30
N ASN A 143 -25.72 -13.87 7.21
CA ASN A 143 -24.67 -14.87 7.26
C ASN A 143 -23.90 -15.00 5.95
N GLN A 144 -24.28 -14.33 4.86
CA GLN A 144 -23.58 -14.39 3.56
C GLN A 144 -22.53 -13.29 3.40
N VAL A 145 -22.75 -12.13 4.02
CA VAL A 145 -21.81 -11.01 3.97
C VAL A 145 -20.85 -11.02 5.15
N HIS A 146 -19.68 -10.42 4.98
CA HIS A 146 -18.66 -10.31 6.03
C HIS A 146 -17.81 -9.05 5.82
N PRO A 147 -17.12 -8.57 6.88
CA PRO A 147 -16.19 -7.48 6.74
C PRO A 147 -15.03 -7.86 5.82
N TYR A 148 -14.52 -6.89 5.09
CA TYR A 148 -13.39 -7.05 4.18
C TYR A 148 -12.33 -5.97 4.40
N LEU A 149 -11.14 -6.25 3.90
CA LEU A 149 -9.94 -5.46 4.09
C LEU A 149 -9.42 -4.96 2.76
N TYR A 150 -8.90 -3.75 2.77
CA TYR A 150 -8.08 -3.22 1.69
C TYR A 150 -7.02 -2.28 2.24
N ALA A 151 -5.93 -2.14 1.50
CA ALA A 151 -4.77 -1.39 1.91
C ALA A 151 -4.75 0.03 1.31
N PHE A 152 -4.30 1.00 2.10
CA PHE A 152 -3.93 2.33 1.65
C PHE A 152 -2.43 2.50 1.76
N LYS A 153 -1.79 2.90 0.66
CA LYS A 153 -0.38 3.27 0.65
C LYS A 153 -0.17 4.58 1.42
N ALA A 154 1.07 4.86 1.84
CA ALA A 154 1.39 6.05 2.62
C ALA A 154 0.95 7.35 1.91
N GLU A 155 1.11 7.39 0.59
CA GLU A 155 0.77 8.50 -0.30
C GLU A 155 -0.75 8.73 -0.39
N GLN A 156 -1.57 7.72 -0.10
CA GLN A 156 -3.03 7.86 -0.10
C GLN A 156 -3.56 8.41 1.23
N ILE A 157 -2.74 8.44 2.28
CA ILE A 157 -3.11 8.96 3.60
C ILE A 157 -2.74 10.44 3.66
N ARG A 158 -3.69 11.32 3.31
CA ARG A 158 -3.41 12.73 2.98
C ARG A 158 -3.39 13.67 4.16
N ASN A 159 -4.34 13.50 5.07
CA ASN A 159 -4.44 14.32 6.27
C ASN A 159 -4.84 13.46 7.45
N TRP A 160 -4.29 13.74 8.62
CA TRP A 160 -4.56 12.99 9.84
C TRP A 160 -4.46 13.89 11.06
N VAL A 161 -5.23 13.58 12.09
CA VAL A 161 -5.12 14.21 13.41
C VAL A 161 -5.10 13.10 14.45
N TYR A 162 -4.14 13.17 15.36
CA TYR A 162 -4.05 12.22 16.46
C TYR A 162 -4.75 12.75 17.70
N THR A 163 -5.34 11.85 18.46
CA THR A 163 -5.81 12.07 19.83
C THR A 163 -5.23 11.01 20.75
N PRO A 164 -4.97 11.32 22.03
CA PRO A 164 -4.71 10.30 23.03
C PRO A 164 -5.90 9.34 23.14
N GLY A 165 -5.61 8.05 23.00
CA GLY A 165 -6.53 6.94 23.09
C GLY A 165 -6.22 6.03 24.28
N LYS A 166 -6.91 4.89 24.36
CA LYS A 166 -6.71 3.94 25.48
C LYS A 166 -5.37 3.22 25.42
N GLU A 167 -4.89 2.95 24.21
CA GLU A 167 -3.69 2.13 23.97
C GLU A 167 -2.55 2.92 23.31
N GLY A 168 -2.69 4.24 23.17
CA GLY A 168 -1.68 5.08 22.53
C GLY A 168 -2.31 6.24 21.76
N LEU A 169 -1.75 6.56 20.59
CA LEU A 169 -2.32 7.56 19.69
C LEU A 169 -3.37 6.92 18.79
N GLU A 170 -4.57 7.49 18.77
CA GLU A 170 -5.66 7.11 17.87
C GLU A 170 -5.88 8.23 16.83
N PHE A 171 -6.42 7.88 15.67
CA PHE A 171 -6.79 8.88 14.66
C PHE A 171 -8.16 9.49 15.00
N ASP A 172 -8.21 10.80 15.26
CA ASP A 172 -9.47 11.56 15.41
C ASP A 172 -10.08 11.87 14.03
N LYS A 173 -9.24 12.32 13.10
CA LYS A 173 -9.64 12.68 11.74
C LYS A 173 -8.66 12.09 10.75
N LEU A 174 -9.18 11.57 9.65
CA LEU A 174 -8.40 10.96 8.58
C LEU A 174 -9.00 11.36 7.24
N LEU A 175 -8.14 11.79 6.31
CA LEU A 175 -8.50 12.03 4.92
C LEU A 175 -7.70 11.06 4.05
N LEU A 176 -8.43 10.18 3.38
CA LEU A 176 -7.88 9.16 2.49
C LEU A 176 -8.19 9.53 1.05
N GLN A 177 -7.27 9.18 0.15
CA GLN A 177 -7.45 9.28 -1.29
C GLN A 177 -7.67 7.89 -1.87
N GLU A 178 -8.86 7.68 -2.40
CA GLU A 178 -9.22 6.47 -3.15
C GLU A 178 -8.85 6.62 -4.62
N THR A 179 -8.48 5.48 -5.22
CA THR A 179 -8.24 5.37 -6.65
C THR A 179 -9.18 4.30 -7.18
N HIS A 180 -9.93 4.62 -8.22
CA HIS A 180 -10.80 3.65 -8.90
C HIS A 180 -10.19 3.35 -10.27
N GLU A 181 -9.98 2.05 -10.53
CA GLU A 181 -9.63 1.59 -11.86
C GLU A 181 -10.88 1.60 -12.72
N ASN A 182 -10.85 2.38 -13.79
CA ASN A 182 -11.87 2.32 -14.83
C ASN A 182 -11.36 1.37 -15.90
N PHE A 183 -12.02 0.23 -16.05
CA PHE A 183 -11.75 -0.69 -17.15
C PHE A 183 -12.51 -0.22 -18.39
N ASP A 184 -11.79 -0.06 -19.49
CA ASP A 184 -12.44 0.15 -20.79
C ASP A 184 -13.29 -1.07 -21.14
N THR A 185 -14.51 -0.83 -21.61
CA THR A 185 -15.49 -1.87 -21.94
C THR A 185 -15.08 -2.77 -23.11
N ASP A 186 -14.00 -2.43 -23.81
CA ASP A 186 -13.66 -3.00 -25.12
C ASP A 186 -12.68 -4.18 -25.04
N GLY A 187 -12.42 -4.69 -23.84
CA GLY A 187 -12.01 -6.07 -23.60
C GLY A 187 -10.97 -6.63 -24.56
N LEU A 188 -9.75 -6.10 -24.53
CA LEU A 188 -8.57 -6.84 -25.01
C LEU A 188 -7.40 -6.68 -24.02
N PRO A 189 -6.62 -7.76 -23.81
CA PRO A 189 -5.70 -7.93 -22.69
C PRO A 189 -4.49 -7.01 -22.70
#